data_AF-A0A415UNW3-F1
#
_entry.id   AF-A0A415UNW3-F1
#
_cell.length_a   1.000
_cell.length_b   1.000
_cell.length_c   1.000
_cell.angle_alpha   90.00
_cell.angle_beta   90.00
_cell.angle_gamma   90.00
#
_symmetry.space_group_name_H-M   'P 1'
#
loop_
_entity.id
_entity.type
_entity.pdbx_description
1 polymer ?
#
loop_
_entity_poly.entity_id
_entity_poly.type
_entity_poly.pdbx_seq_one_letter_code
_entity_poly.pdbx_strand_id
1 'polypeptide(L)'
;MSAHVANIGWQPYVSGADYAGTVGRNLAIQAVKLRLTGNDASKYDIYYRIHAADYGWLGWAKNDAAAGTVGLAKQAEAIQIK
;
A
#
# COMPACT_ATOMS: atom_id res chain seq x y z
N MET A 1 0.92 -4.71 -6.50
CA MET A 1 0.72 -4.18 -5.14
C MET A 1 -0.54 -4.78 -4.52
N SER A 2 -0.68 -4.71 -3.20
CA SER A 2 -1.91 -5.03 -2.47
C SER A 2 -2.30 -3.81 -1.62
N ALA A 3 -3.61 -3.55 -1.47
CA ALA A 3 -4.13 -2.46 -0.66
C ALA A 3 -4.97 -3.00 0.50
N HIS A 4 -4.84 -2.38 1.66
CA HIS A 4 -5.74 -2.55 2.78
C HIS A 4 -6.85 -1.51 2.69
N VAL A 5 -8.07 -1.95 2.40
CA VAL A 5 -9.23 -1.07 2.28
C VAL A 5 -10.04 -1.10 3.57
N ALA A 6 -10.48 0.05 4.06
CA ALA A 6 -11.31 0.16 5.24
C ALA A 6 -12.53 -0.77 5.15
N ASN A 7 -12.84 -1.49 6.24
CA ASN A 7 -13.93 -2.46 6.34
C ASN A 7 -13.87 -3.67 5.39
N ILE A 8 -12.81 -3.82 4.58
CA ILE A 8 -12.61 -4.97 3.67
C ILE A 8 -11.35 -5.75 4.07
N GLY A 9 -10.29 -5.05 4.44
CA GLY A 9 -9.00 -5.66 4.75
C GLY A 9 -8.05 -5.67 3.56
N TRP A 10 -7.04 -6.55 3.64
CA TRP A 10 -6.08 -6.74 2.56
C TRP A 10 -6.73 -7.41 1.35
N GLN A 11 -6.67 -6.73 0.22
CA GLN A 11 -7.10 -7.27 -1.07
C GLN A 11 -5.98 -8.12 -1.72
N PRO A 12 -6.31 -9.00 -2.67
CA PRO A 12 -5.32 -9.74 -3.43
C PRO A 12 -4.26 -8.83 -4.09
N TYR A 13 -3.08 -9.40 -4.34
CA TYR A 13 -2.05 -8.71 -5.11
C TYR A 13 -2.47 -8.54 -6.56
N VAL A 14 -2.32 -7.32 -7.07
CA VAL A 14 -2.49 -6.99 -8.49
C VAL A 14 -1.15 -6.58 -9.12
N SER A 15 -1.04 -6.68 -10.43
CA SER A 15 0.15 -6.31 -11.21
C SER A 15 -0.26 -5.74 -12.57
N GLY A 16 0.63 -4.98 -13.21
CA GLY A 16 0.35 -4.42 -14.55
C GLY A 16 -0.70 -3.31 -14.49
N ALA A 17 -1.72 -3.40 -15.35
CA ALA A 17 -2.74 -2.37 -15.53
C ALA A 17 -3.92 -2.46 -14.54
N ASP A 18 -3.91 -3.46 -13.64
CA ASP A 18 -4.95 -3.63 -12.63
C ASP A 18 -4.79 -2.66 -11.46
N TYR A 19 -5.90 -2.27 -10.83
CA TYR A 19 -5.91 -1.37 -9.67
C TYR A 19 -6.04 -2.14 -8.34
N ALA A 20 -5.38 -1.64 -7.30
CA ALA A 20 -5.58 -2.08 -5.92
C ALA A 20 -6.50 -1.10 -5.20
N GLY A 21 -7.60 -1.58 -4.64
CA GLY A 21 -8.61 -0.76 -3.97
C GLY A 21 -10.03 -1.10 -4.41
N THR A 22 -10.92 -0.13 -4.28
CA THR A 22 -12.32 -0.23 -4.72
C THR A 22 -12.74 1.04 -5.42
N VAL A 23 -13.53 0.92 -6.49
CA VAL A 23 -14.12 2.05 -7.21
C VAL A 23 -15.54 2.27 -6.70
N GLY A 24 -15.92 3.54 -6.46
CA GLY A 24 -17.31 3.93 -6.15
C GLY A 24 -17.83 3.52 -4.77
N ARG A 25 -17.00 2.95 -3.90
CA ARG A 25 -17.43 2.46 -2.57
C ARG A 25 -17.24 3.44 -1.41
N ASN A 26 -16.59 4.58 -1.66
CA ASN A 26 -16.27 5.57 -0.62
C ASN A 26 -15.53 4.96 0.59
N LEU A 27 -14.58 4.05 0.33
CA LEU A 27 -13.76 3.40 1.35
C LEU A 27 -12.31 3.87 1.22
N ALA A 28 -11.71 4.27 2.33
CA ALA A 28 -10.32 4.69 2.38
C ALA A 28 -9.36 3.51 2.17
N ILE A 29 -8.34 3.72 1.35
CA ILE A 29 -7.13 2.89 1.38
C ILE A 29 -6.33 3.33 2.60
N GLN A 30 -6.13 2.41 3.55
CA GLN A 30 -5.43 2.68 4.81
C GLN A 30 -3.94 2.34 4.73
N ALA A 31 -3.60 1.31 3.96
CA ALA A 31 -2.23 0.85 3.81
C ALA A 31 -2.02 0.16 2.46
N VAL A 32 -0.75 0.05 2.05
CA VAL A 32 -0.34 -0.69 0.86
C VAL A 32 0.79 -1.65 1.18
N LYS A 33 0.91 -2.67 0.35
CA LYS A 33 2.08 -3.54 0.26
C LYS A 33 2.56 -3.61 -1.18
N LEU A 34 3.87 -3.47 -1.35
CA LEU A 34 4.58 -3.66 -2.60
C LEU A 34 5.64 -4.73 -2.41
N ARG A 35 5.80 -5.55 -3.45
CA ARG A 35 6.84 -6.56 -3.55
C ARG A 35 7.31 -6.62 -5.00
N LEU A 36 8.60 -6.82 -5.18
CA LEU A 36 9.15 -7.21 -6.47
C LEU A 36 8.78 -8.67 -6.76
N THR A 37 8.70 -9.02 -8.03
CA THR A 37 8.40 -10.38 -8.49
C THR A 37 9.37 -10.78 -9.58
N GLY A 38 9.53 -12.09 -9.82
CA GLY A 38 10.46 -12.60 -10.82
C GLY A 38 11.93 -12.42 -10.41
N ASN A 39 12.81 -12.29 -11.41
CA ASN A 39 14.27 -12.31 -11.21
C ASN A 39 14.81 -11.15 -10.37
N ASP A 40 14.08 -10.04 -10.27
CA ASP A 40 14.52 -8.87 -9.52
C ASP A 40 14.22 -8.99 -8.02
N ALA A 41 13.26 -9.84 -7.64
CA ALA A 41 12.88 -10.03 -6.24
C ALA A 41 13.99 -10.62 -5.36
N SER A 42 14.96 -11.32 -5.96
CA SER A 42 16.13 -11.85 -5.26
C SER A 42 17.35 -10.92 -5.32
N LYS A 43 17.27 -9.83 -6.10
CA LYS A 43 18.41 -8.92 -6.36
C LYS A 43 18.25 -7.57 -5.69
N TYR A 44 17.01 -7.10 -5.53
CA TYR A 44 16.72 -5.76 -5.05
C TYR A 44 15.66 -5.78 -3.96
N ASP A 45 15.73 -4.75 -3.12
CA ASP A 45 14.68 -4.40 -2.18
C ASP A 45 13.90 -3.20 -2.73
N ILE A 46 12.59 -3.18 -2.51
CA ILE A 46 11.74 -2.01 -2.76
C ILE A 46 11.36 -1.36 -1.43
N TYR A 47 11.61 -0.06 -1.32
CA TYR A 47 11.23 0.74 -0.16
C TYR A 47 10.10 1.69 -0.53
N TYR A 48 9.12 1.81 0.36
CA TYR A 48 7.96 2.67 0.13
C TYR A 48 7.36 3.17 1.42
N ARG A 49 6.73 4.32 1.37
CA ARG A 49 5.98 4.89 2.49
C ARG A 49 4.72 5.59 2.02
N ILE A 50 3.79 5.77 2.95
CA ILE A 50 2.52 6.43 2.73
C ILE A 50 2.48 7.75 3.50
N HIS A 51 1.96 8.78 2.85
CA HIS A 51 1.45 9.96 3.53
C HIS A 51 0.00 9.67 3.93
N ALA A 52 -0.28 9.62 5.23
CA ALA A 52 -1.62 9.37 5.74
C ALA A 52 -2.26 10.68 6.22
N ALA A 53 -3.55 10.84 5.95
CA ALA A 53 -4.34 11.96 6.44
C ALA A 53 -4.15 12.13 7.95
N ASP A 54 -3.96 13.38 8.39
CA ASP A 54 -3.68 13.80 9.77
C ASP A 54 -2.34 13.36 10.40
N TYR A 55 -1.59 12.46 9.76
CA TYR A 55 -0.31 11.95 10.28
C TYR A 55 0.90 12.38 9.46
N GLY A 56 0.69 12.69 8.18
CA GLY A 56 1.77 13.00 7.26
C GLY A 56 2.54 11.76 6.80
N TRP A 57 3.81 11.94 6.45
CA TRP A 57 4.67 10.84 6.01
C TRP A 57 5.00 9.88 7.15
N LEU A 58 4.59 8.62 6.99
CA LEU A 58 4.95 7.54 7.90
C LEU A 58 6.35 6.97 7.59
N GLY A 59 6.79 6.04 8.44
CA GLY A 59 8.04 5.31 8.25
C GLY A 59 8.06 4.51 6.94
N TRP A 60 9.28 4.20 6.48
CA TRP A 60 9.52 3.36 5.31
C TRP A 60 9.21 1.89 5.61
N ALA A 61 8.35 1.30 4.79
CA ALA A 61 8.19 -0.13 4.68
C ALA A 61 9.13 -0.69 3.59
N LYS A 62 9.43 -1.98 3.69
CA LYS A 62 10.26 -2.71 2.75
C LYS A 62 9.56 -4.02 2.40
N ASN A 63 9.62 -4.45 1.13
CA ASN A 63 9.23 -5.78 0.65
C ASN A 63 8.08 -6.46 1.42
N ASP A 64 6.85 -6.38 0.90
CA ASP A 64 5.65 -7.01 1.49
C ASP A 64 5.23 -6.49 2.88
N ALA A 65 6.07 -5.70 3.57
CA ALA A 65 5.70 -5.06 4.82
C ALA A 65 4.63 -3.96 4.62
N ALA A 66 3.68 -3.83 5.54
CA ALA A 66 2.63 -2.83 5.38
C ALA A 66 3.17 -1.39 5.54
N ALA A 67 2.85 -0.51 4.60
CA ALA A 67 3.00 0.94 4.74
C ALA A 67 1.63 1.58 4.89
N GLY A 68 1.35 2.21 6.04
CA GLY A 68 0.08 2.90 6.27
C GLY A 68 -0.46 2.74 7.70
N THR A 69 -1.77 2.89 7.84
CA THR A 69 -2.49 3.00 9.11
C THR A 69 -3.59 1.95 9.23
N VAL A 70 -3.22 0.66 9.10
CA VAL A 70 -4.16 -0.46 9.19
C VAL A 70 -5.01 -0.34 10.46
N GLY A 71 -6.33 -0.30 10.30
CA GLY A 71 -7.29 -0.24 11.41
C GLY A 71 -7.58 1.16 11.96
N LEU A 72 -6.91 2.22 11.51
CA LEU A 72 -7.12 3.58 12.03
C LEU A 72 -8.08 4.44 11.19
N ALA A 73 -8.63 3.90 10.09
CA ALA A 73 -9.53 4.61 9.18
C ALA A 73 -8.98 5.93 8.60
N LYS A 74 -7.65 6.09 8.55
CA LYS A 74 -7.00 7.22 7.88
C LYS A 74 -6.70 6.89 6.43
N GLN A 75 -7.01 7.83 5.55
CA GLN A 75 -6.80 7.69 4.12
C GLN A 75 -5.33 7.91 3.76
N ALA A 76 -4.80 7.07 2.86
CA ALA A 76 -3.55 7.32 2.16
C ALA A 76 -3.75 8.43 1.11
N GLU A 77 -2.94 9.50 1.22
CA GLU A 77 -3.02 10.68 0.36
C GLU A 77 -1.90 10.71 -0.69
N ALA A 78 -0.74 10.14 -0.35
CA ALA A 78 0.37 9.99 -1.28
C ALA A 78 1.19 8.73 -0.98
N ILE A 79 1.91 8.26 -2.00
CA ILE A 79 2.89 7.19 -1.90
C ILE A 79 4.24 7.67 -2.42
N GLN A 80 5.30 7.30 -1.73
CA GLN A 80 6.67 7.50 -2.20
C GLN A 80 7.36 6.14 -2.30
N ILE A 81 8.10 5.91 -3.38
CA ILE A 81 8.81 4.67 -3.67
C ILE A 81 10.28 5.00 -3.97
N LYS A 82 11.20 4.15 -3.48
CA LYS A 82 12.65 4.24 -3.71
C LYS A 82 13.21 2.85 -4.02
#